data_AF-A0A024UDQ2-F1
#
_entry.id   AF-A0A024UDQ2-F1
#
_cell.length_a   1.000
_cell.length_b   1.000
_cell.length_c   1.000
_cell.angle_alpha   90.00
_cell.angle_beta   90.00
_cell.angle_gamma   90.00
#
_symmetry.space_group_name_H-M   'P 1'
#
loop_
_entity.id
_entity.type
_entity.pdbx_description
1 polymer ?
#
loop_
_entity_poly.entity_id
_entity_poly.type
_entity_poly.pdbx_seq_one_letter_code
_entity_poly.pdbx_strand_id
1 'polypeptide(L)'
;MFIPKIMFLAAVGRPRYDTERGTYFDGKIGMWPIVEYRPAQRNSRHRPAGTIVATLVNIDATVYRNYVVAQVIPTIKAKFPTSNKRIVLQHDNETPHGGVTNEDLVSSSTDAWTFVVRSQLPNSPDLNVLDLGFFSSLQALHHKLVSRSLDDVIHATLAVFGLSGGETLGNVFLTLQAVMRLVLENNGGNFFRLPHLSKDALRRAGALMSNVSCPVSLSA
;
A
#
# COMPACT_ATOMS: atom_id res chain seq x y z
N MET A 1 18.83 -8.58 -21.42
CA MET A 1 19.24 -8.25 -20.04
C MET A 1 18.09 -8.59 -19.13
N PHE A 2 18.30 -9.45 -18.15
CA PHE A 2 17.28 -9.82 -17.16
C PHE A 2 17.42 -8.90 -15.95
N ILE A 3 16.36 -8.17 -15.61
CA ILE A 3 16.28 -7.43 -14.36
C ILE A 3 15.40 -8.26 -13.43
N PRO A 4 15.91 -8.69 -12.27
CA PRO A 4 15.14 -9.56 -11.38
C PRO A 4 13.98 -8.79 -10.75
N LYS A 5 12.95 -9.54 -10.32
CA LYS A 5 11.80 -8.99 -9.60
C LYS A 5 12.25 -8.46 -8.23
N ILE A 6 11.90 -7.21 -7.94
CA ILE A 6 12.15 -6.57 -6.63
C ILE A 6 10.84 -6.57 -5.86
N MET A 7 10.91 -6.88 -4.56
CA MET A 7 9.78 -6.77 -3.65
C MET A 7 9.80 -5.42 -2.94
N PHE A 8 8.63 -4.83 -2.77
CA PHE A 8 8.45 -3.60 -2.01
C PHE A 8 7.36 -3.82 -0.97
N LEU A 9 7.58 -3.31 0.24
CA LEU A 9 6.50 -3.09 1.19
C LEU A 9 5.90 -1.72 0.91
N ALA A 10 4.60 -1.63 0.68
CA ALA A 10 3.88 -0.37 0.54
C ALA A 10 2.84 -0.22 1.65
N ALA A 11 2.72 0.99 2.18
CA ALA A 11 1.65 1.36 3.10
C ALA A 11 0.91 2.57 2.55
N VAL A 12 -0.41 2.45 2.50
CA VAL A 12 -1.31 3.51 2.05
C VAL A 12 -2.50 3.61 2.99
N GLY A 13 -3.09 4.79 3.07
CA GLY A 13 -4.33 5.06 3.78
C GLY A 13 -5.29 5.80 2.86
N ARG A 14 -6.53 5.95 3.33
CA ARG A 14 -7.53 6.68 2.58
C ARG A 14 -7.19 8.18 2.55
N PRO A 15 -7.10 8.81 1.36
CA PRO A 15 -6.91 10.24 1.25
C PRO A 15 -8.05 11.00 1.92
N ARG A 16 -7.72 12.04 2.69
CA ARG A 16 -8.70 12.85 3.43
C ARG A 16 -8.09 14.17 3.89
N TYR A 17 -8.95 15.13 4.20
CA TYR A 17 -8.49 16.38 4.82
C TYR A 17 -8.06 16.12 6.26
N ASP A 18 -6.87 16.62 6.61
CA ASP A 18 -6.35 16.64 7.97
C ASP A 18 -6.69 17.99 8.60
N THR A 19 -7.73 18.02 9.43
CA THR A 19 -8.19 19.23 10.10
C THR A 19 -7.19 19.76 11.11
N GLU A 20 -6.36 18.91 11.72
CA GLU A 20 -5.38 19.34 12.72
C GLU A 20 -4.18 20.01 12.06
N ARG A 21 -3.76 19.53 10.88
CA ARG A 21 -2.63 20.09 10.13
C ARG A 21 -3.05 21.11 9.07
N GLY A 22 -4.34 21.29 8.83
CA GLY A 22 -4.88 22.21 7.82
C GLY A 22 -4.51 21.83 6.38
N THR A 23 -4.13 20.57 6.13
CA THR A 23 -3.61 20.11 4.83
C THR A 23 -4.34 18.85 4.36
N TYR A 24 -4.22 18.54 3.08
CA TYR A 24 -4.81 17.32 2.52
C TYR A 24 -3.83 16.15 2.63
N PHE A 25 -4.22 15.09 3.34
CA PHE A 25 -3.48 13.84 3.35
C PHE A 25 -3.80 13.06 2.07
N ASP A 26 -2.79 12.84 1.23
CA ASP A 26 -2.92 12.22 -0.08
C ASP A 26 -3.04 10.69 -0.06
N GLY A 27 -3.01 10.08 1.13
CA GLY A 27 -3.11 8.63 1.31
C GLY A 27 -1.77 7.89 1.26
N LYS A 28 -0.66 8.51 0.85
CA LYS A 28 0.64 7.82 0.77
C LYS A 28 1.34 7.85 2.13
N ILE A 29 1.60 6.68 2.71
CA ILE A 29 2.45 6.56 3.91
C ILE A 29 3.89 6.36 3.49
N GLY A 30 4.17 5.29 2.76
CA GLY A 30 5.52 4.99 2.31
C GLY A 30 5.58 3.75 1.43
N MET A 31 6.73 3.59 0.81
CA MET A 31 7.09 2.39 0.06
C MET A 31 8.57 2.12 0.27
N TRP A 32 8.90 0.89 0.62
CA TRP A 32 10.26 0.50 1.00
C TRP A 32 10.70 -0.71 0.17
N PRO A 33 11.80 -0.61 -0.59
CA PRO A 33 12.36 -1.76 -1.29
C PRO A 33 12.89 -2.75 -0.27
N ILE A 34 12.62 -4.04 -0.47
CA ILE A 34 13.17 -5.09 0.40
C ILE A 34 14.43 -5.62 -0.25
N VAL A 35 15.53 -4.94 0.10
CA VAL A 35 16.87 -5.18 -0.41
C VAL A 35 17.89 -5.02 0.69
N GLU A 36 19.08 -5.56 0.46
CA GLU A 36 20.26 -5.31 1.28
C GLU A 36 21.34 -4.63 0.43
N TYR A 37 21.94 -3.57 0.96
CA TYR A 37 23.02 -2.88 0.29
C TYR A 37 24.35 -3.55 0.64
N ARG A 38 24.98 -4.19 -0.34
CA ARG A 38 26.27 -4.89 -0.19
C ARG A 38 27.30 -4.34 -1.17
N PRO A 39 28.60 -4.41 -0.89
CA PRO A 39 29.63 -4.11 -1.89
C PRO A 39 29.60 -5.09 -3.05
N ALA A 40 29.72 -4.59 -4.29
CA ALA A 40 29.80 -5.42 -5.48
C ALA A 40 31.04 -6.31 -5.42
N GLN A 41 30.87 -7.64 -5.55
CA GLN A 41 31.98 -8.59 -5.49
C GLN A 41 32.78 -8.70 -6.80
N ARG A 42 32.18 -8.33 -7.93
CA ARG A 42 32.80 -8.45 -9.26
C ARG A 42 32.80 -7.11 -9.97
N ASN A 43 33.84 -6.85 -10.75
CA ASN A 43 33.87 -5.75 -11.70
C ASN A 43 32.88 -5.99 -12.84
N SER A 44 32.21 -4.94 -13.29
CA SER A 44 31.49 -4.91 -14.56
C SER A 44 31.67 -3.55 -15.23
N ARG A 45 31.29 -3.44 -16.51
CA ARG A 45 31.46 -2.24 -17.33
C ARG A 45 30.98 -0.93 -16.67
N HIS A 46 29.97 -0.99 -15.81
CA HIS A 46 29.40 0.19 -15.14
C HIS A 46 29.46 0.12 -13.61
N ARG A 47 30.11 -0.91 -13.03
CA ARG A 47 30.08 -1.17 -11.58
C ARG A 47 31.39 -1.84 -11.18
N PRO A 48 32.40 -1.05 -10.77
CA PRO A 48 33.61 -1.56 -10.14
C PRO A 48 33.28 -2.42 -8.91
N ALA A 49 34.17 -3.36 -8.59
CA ALA A 49 34.12 -4.09 -7.34
C ALA A 49 34.26 -3.10 -6.17
N GLY A 50 33.49 -3.32 -5.11
CA GLY A 50 33.40 -2.42 -3.96
C GLY A 50 32.28 -1.38 -4.03
N THR A 51 31.67 -1.11 -5.20
CA THR A 51 30.50 -0.21 -5.28
C THR A 51 29.34 -0.77 -4.45
N ILE A 52 28.78 0.02 -3.53
CA ILE A 52 27.61 -0.36 -2.72
C ILE A 52 26.37 -0.41 -3.59
N VAL A 53 25.69 -1.55 -3.55
CA VAL A 53 24.66 -1.89 -4.50
C VAL A 53 23.57 -2.72 -3.86
N ALA A 54 22.33 -2.52 -4.32
CA ALA A 54 21.22 -3.32 -3.82
C ALA A 54 21.36 -4.79 -4.26
N THR A 55 20.98 -5.67 -3.35
CA THR A 55 20.89 -7.12 -3.54
C THR A 55 19.53 -7.60 -3.02
N LEU A 56 18.96 -8.61 -3.68
CA LEU A 56 17.63 -9.13 -3.34
C LEU A 56 17.68 -9.89 -2.02
N VAL A 57 16.65 -9.68 -1.19
CA VAL A 57 16.47 -10.38 0.08
C VAL A 57 15.14 -11.11 0.02
N ASN A 58 15.12 -12.36 0.47
CA ASN A 58 13.86 -13.08 0.65
C ASN A 58 13.14 -12.52 1.88
N ILE A 59 11.84 -12.27 1.74
CA ILE A 59 11.01 -11.86 2.86
C ILE A 59 10.65 -13.09 3.68
N ASP A 60 11.05 -13.08 4.95
CA ASP A 60 10.48 -13.94 5.97
C ASP A 60 9.67 -13.11 6.98
N ALA A 61 9.02 -13.80 7.91
CA ALA A 61 8.23 -13.20 8.97
C ALA A 61 9.01 -12.17 9.81
N THR A 62 10.30 -12.40 10.04
CA THR A 62 11.15 -11.52 10.86
C THR A 62 11.48 -10.24 10.10
N VAL A 63 11.89 -10.36 8.83
CA VAL A 63 12.14 -9.22 7.94
C VAL A 63 10.87 -8.39 7.82
N TYR A 64 9.73 -9.01 7.53
CA TYR A 64 8.45 -8.31 7.40
C TYR A 64 8.08 -7.53 8.67
N ARG A 65 8.11 -8.19 9.85
CA ARG A 65 7.84 -7.55 11.14
C ARG A 65 8.78 -6.37 11.40
N ASN A 66 10.07 -6.51 11.11
CA ASN A 66 11.04 -5.43 11.29
C ASN A 66 10.71 -4.21 10.43
N TYR A 67 10.31 -4.40 9.17
CA TYR A 67 9.85 -3.29 8.33
C TYR A 67 8.58 -2.64 8.89
N VAL A 68 7.62 -3.43 9.37
CA VAL A 68 6.40 -2.88 9.99
C VAL A 68 6.72 -2.00 11.19
N VAL A 69 7.50 -2.53 12.15
CA VAL A 69 7.81 -1.84 13.40
C VAL A 69 8.78 -0.67 13.20
N ALA A 70 9.83 -0.84 12.40
CA ALA A 70 10.88 0.17 12.25
C ALA A 70 10.61 1.21 11.17
N GLN A 71 9.77 0.92 10.17
CA GLN A 71 9.53 1.81 9.04
C GLN A 71 8.06 2.26 8.95
N VAL A 72 7.12 1.30 8.91
CA VAL A 72 5.71 1.60 8.65
C VAL A 72 5.09 2.41 9.78
N ILE A 73 5.15 1.90 11.02
CA ILE A 73 4.52 2.54 12.18
C ILE A 73 5.07 3.95 12.42
N PRO A 74 6.40 4.20 12.47
CA PRO A 74 6.91 5.55 12.65
C PRO A 74 6.44 6.50 11.55
N THR A 75 6.38 6.02 10.30
CA THR A 75 5.91 6.84 9.18
C THR A 75 4.40 7.14 9.27
N ILE A 76 3.60 6.20 9.77
CA ILE A 76 2.18 6.44 10.07
C ILE A 76 2.05 7.53 11.13
N LYS A 77 2.76 7.43 12.26
CA LYS A 77 2.73 8.47 13.31
C LYS A 77 3.14 9.85 12.76
N ALA A 78 4.10 9.88 11.84
CA ALA A 78 4.58 11.12 11.24
C ALA A 78 3.59 11.72 10.22
N LYS A 79 2.92 10.92 9.39
CA LYS A 79 2.16 11.41 8.23
C LYS A 79 0.64 11.31 8.35
N PHE A 80 0.13 10.33 9.09
CA PHE A 80 -1.29 10.02 9.10
C PHE A 80 -2.07 11.07 9.93
N PRO A 81 -3.27 11.48 9.49
CA PRO A 81 -4.06 12.47 10.20
C PRO A 81 -4.38 12.02 11.63
N THR A 82 -4.10 12.90 12.59
CA THR A 82 -4.09 12.60 14.04
C THR A 82 -5.46 12.67 14.71
N SER A 83 -6.50 13.11 13.98
CA SER A 83 -7.89 13.10 14.47
C SER A 83 -8.41 11.70 14.79
N ASN A 84 -7.80 10.65 14.23
CA ASN A 84 -8.02 9.26 14.63
C ASN A 84 -6.70 8.50 14.70
N LYS A 85 -6.28 8.21 15.94
CA LYS A 85 -5.03 7.48 16.24
C LYS A 85 -5.21 5.96 16.40
N ARG A 86 -6.42 5.44 16.15
CA ARG A 86 -6.67 4.00 16.09
C ARG A 86 -6.43 3.51 14.66
N ILE A 87 -5.35 2.75 14.48
CA ILE A 87 -4.91 2.23 13.20
C ILE A 87 -5.14 0.73 13.14
N VAL A 88 -5.80 0.30 12.07
CA VAL A 88 -5.86 -1.10 11.67
C VAL A 88 -4.89 -1.28 10.50
N LEU A 89 -3.81 -2.02 10.73
CA LEU A 89 -2.91 -2.45 9.67
C LEU A 89 -3.54 -3.68 9.00
N GLN A 90 -4.01 -3.48 7.78
CA GLN A 90 -4.50 -4.56 6.95
C GLN A 90 -3.34 -5.12 6.11
N HIS A 91 -3.18 -6.44 6.11
CA HIS A 91 -2.30 -7.18 5.18
C HIS A 91 -3.03 -8.37 4.57
N ASP A 92 -2.48 -8.94 3.50
CA ASP A 92 -2.97 -10.21 2.96
C ASP A 92 -2.48 -11.40 3.81
N ASN A 93 -2.80 -12.63 3.38
CA ASN A 93 -2.43 -13.86 4.07
C ASN A 93 -1.15 -14.53 3.55
N GLU A 94 -0.24 -13.80 2.89
CA GLU A 94 1.07 -14.37 2.55
C GLU A 94 1.80 -14.84 3.82
N THR A 95 2.51 -15.97 3.73
CA THR A 95 3.14 -16.64 4.88
C THR A 95 3.98 -15.71 5.77
N PRO A 96 4.80 -14.78 5.23
CA PRO A 96 5.56 -13.85 6.07
C PRO A 96 4.69 -12.91 6.91
N HIS A 97 3.48 -12.55 6.44
CA HIS A 97 2.60 -11.61 7.14
C HIS A 97 2.00 -12.19 8.42
N GLY A 98 1.88 -13.51 8.51
CA GLY A 98 1.51 -14.21 9.75
C GLY A 98 2.51 -14.01 10.89
N GLY A 99 3.69 -13.43 10.61
CA GLY A 99 4.71 -13.10 11.59
C GLY A 99 4.49 -11.82 12.39
N VAL A 100 3.43 -11.05 12.10
CA VAL A 100 3.07 -9.83 12.83
C VAL A 100 1.75 -10.03 13.55
N THR A 101 1.77 -9.93 14.88
CA THR A 101 0.57 -10.03 15.72
C THR A 101 0.26 -8.72 16.43
N ASN A 102 -0.86 -8.65 17.17
CA ASN A 102 -1.17 -7.43 17.94
C ASN A 102 -0.16 -7.21 19.08
N GLU A 103 0.40 -8.29 19.63
CA GLU A 103 1.40 -8.27 20.69
C GLU A 103 2.68 -7.56 20.24
N ASP A 104 3.12 -7.79 19.00
CA ASP A 104 4.26 -7.09 18.39
C ASP A 104 4.06 -5.57 18.31
N LEU A 105 2.79 -5.12 18.22
CA LEU A 105 2.43 -3.72 18.03
C LEU A 105 2.15 -2.97 19.34
N VAL A 106 2.13 -3.65 20.48
CA VAL A 106 1.85 -3.05 21.79
C VAL A 106 2.89 -1.97 22.13
N SER A 107 4.18 -2.28 21.95
CA SER A 107 5.28 -1.34 22.21
C SER A 107 5.23 -0.09 21.33
N SER A 108 4.62 -0.21 20.16
CA SER A 108 4.43 0.88 19.21
C SER A 108 3.18 1.72 19.49
N SER A 109 2.24 1.20 20.29
CA SER A 109 0.98 1.83 20.65
C SER A 109 1.13 2.80 21.82
N THR A 110 1.90 3.87 21.56
CA THR A 110 2.21 4.96 22.51
C THR A 110 1.62 6.28 22.03
N ASP A 111 1.63 7.32 22.87
CA ASP A 111 1.24 8.70 22.47
C ASP A 111 -0.21 8.80 21.96
N ALA A 112 -1.08 8.03 22.61
CA ALA A 112 -2.48 7.81 22.26
C ALA A 112 -2.72 7.08 20.92
N TRP A 113 -1.67 6.55 20.28
CA TRP A 113 -1.83 5.64 19.15
C TRP A 113 -2.17 4.24 19.61
N THR A 114 -3.06 3.60 18.86
CA THR A 114 -3.38 2.19 19.01
C THR A 114 -3.23 1.53 17.66
N PHE A 115 -2.31 0.57 17.56
CA PHE A 115 -2.10 -0.23 16.36
C PHE A 115 -2.62 -1.64 16.59
N VAL A 116 -3.43 -2.13 15.67
CA VAL A 116 -3.83 -3.53 15.59
C VAL A 116 -3.62 -4.02 14.18
N VAL A 117 -3.34 -5.31 14.03
CA VAL A 117 -3.21 -5.97 12.74
C VAL A 117 -4.46 -6.79 12.44
N ARG A 118 -4.88 -6.78 11.18
CA ARG A 118 -5.97 -7.61 10.68
C ARG A 118 -5.57 -8.20 9.34
N SER A 119 -5.63 -9.53 9.26
CA SER A 119 -5.52 -10.19 8.00
C SER A 119 -6.79 -10.05 7.18
N GLN A 120 -6.62 -9.91 5.87
CA GLN A 120 -7.69 -10.00 4.90
C GLN A 120 -8.36 -11.38 4.95
N LEU A 121 -9.61 -11.46 4.48
CA LEU A 121 -10.25 -12.74 4.23
C LEU A 121 -9.48 -13.55 3.17
N PRO A 122 -9.38 -14.90 3.31
CA PRO A 122 -8.73 -15.73 2.30
C PRO A 122 -9.34 -15.54 0.90
N ASN A 123 -8.52 -15.62 -0.14
CA ASN A 123 -8.91 -15.54 -1.56
C ASN A 123 -9.76 -14.31 -1.95
N SER A 124 -9.56 -13.18 -1.27
CA SER A 124 -10.35 -11.96 -1.51
C SER A 124 -9.49 -10.76 -1.93
N PRO A 125 -8.60 -10.87 -2.95
CA PRO A 125 -7.62 -9.81 -3.30
C PRO A 125 -8.28 -8.45 -3.61
N ASP A 126 -9.52 -8.46 -4.05
CA ASP A 126 -10.41 -7.32 -4.26
C ASP A 126 -10.78 -6.55 -2.98
N LEU A 127 -10.46 -7.09 -1.81
CA LEU A 127 -10.56 -6.43 -0.50
C LEU A 127 -9.23 -5.82 0.00
N ASN A 128 -8.16 -5.83 -0.80
CA ASN A 128 -6.88 -5.18 -0.49
C ASN A 128 -6.68 -4.01 -1.46
N VAL A 129 -6.58 -2.79 -0.96
CA VAL A 129 -6.39 -1.59 -1.78
C VAL A 129 -5.16 -1.68 -2.68
N LEU A 130 -4.09 -2.31 -2.20
CA LEU A 130 -2.85 -2.44 -2.95
C LEU A 130 -3.08 -3.27 -4.22
N ASP A 131 -3.69 -4.45 -4.07
CA ASP A 131 -3.95 -5.40 -5.16
C ASP A 131 -5.14 -5.01 -6.04
N LEU A 132 -6.19 -4.43 -5.43
CA LEU A 132 -7.42 -4.04 -6.12
C LEU A 132 -7.18 -3.03 -7.25
N GLY A 133 -6.13 -2.22 -7.16
CA GLY A 133 -5.78 -1.35 -8.27
C GLY A 133 -4.65 -0.36 -8.06
N PHE A 134 -4.11 -0.21 -6.84
CA PHE A 134 -3.01 0.72 -6.63
C PHE A 134 -1.72 0.22 -7.32
N PHE A 135 -1.35 -1.04 -7.12
CA PHE A 135 -0.18 -1.62 -7.80
C PHE A 135 -0.33 -1.66 -9.32
N SER A 136 -1.52 -1.96 -9.85
CA SER A 136 -1.79 -1.87 -11.28
C SER A 136 -1.58 -0.44 -11.82
N SER A 137 -1.94 0.58 -11.04
CA SER A 137 -1.73 1.99 -11.39
C SER A 137 -0.25 2.37 -11.39
N LEU A 138 0.51 1.91 -10.38
CA LEU A 138 1.97 2.11 -10.35
C LEU A 138 2.65 1.40 -11.51
N GLN A 139 2.23 0.17 -11.83
CA GLN A 139 2.79 -0.59 -12.94
C GLN A 139 2.56 0.12 -14.28
N ALA A 140 1.37 0.68 -14.52
CA ALA A 140 1.06 1.44 -15.73
C ALA A 140 1.95 2.70 -15.89
N LEU A 141 2.29 3.37 -14.78
CA LEU A 141 3.24 4.48 -14.78
C LEU A 141 4.68 4.00 -14.99
N HIS A 142 5.07 2.91 -14.35
CA HIS A 142 6.40 2.33 -14.46
C HIS A 142 6.71 1.81 -15.87
N HIS A 143 5.71 1.32 -16.62
CA HIS A 143 5.88 0.93 -18.02
C HIS A 143 6.38 2.05 -18.94
N LYS A 144 6.29 3.31 -18.51
CA LYS A 144 6.81 4.48 -19.25
C LYS A 144 8.29 4.76 -18.95
N LEU A 145 8.89 4.05 -17.99
CA LEU A 145 10.27 4.23 -17.55
C LEU A 145 11.15 3.09 -18.05
N VAL A 146 12.36 3.44 -18.50
CA VAL A 146 13.37 2.47 -18.92
C VAL A 146 14.33 2.26 -17.77
N SER A 147 14.34 1.06 -17.20
CA SER A 147 15.31 0.66 -16.17
C SER A 147 16.39 -0.24 -16.76
N ARG A 148 17.65 -0.03 -16.36
CA ARG A 148 18.79 -0.83 -16.82
C ARG A 148 19.54 -1.53 -15.69
N SER A 149 19.14 -1.31 -14.45
CA SER A 149 19.74 -1.92 -13.26
C SER A 149 18.69 -2.14 -12.18
N LEU A 150 19.07 -2.86 -11.13
CA LEU A 150 18.24 -3.03 -9.93
C LEU A 150 17.98 -1.68 -9.26
N ASP A 151 19.02 -0.86 -9.13
CA ASP A 151 18.95 0.48 -8.53
C ASP A 151 18.05 1.41 -9.37
N ASP A 152 18.08 1.29 -10.71
CA ASP A 152 17.19 2.03 -11.60
C ASP A 152 15.72 1.67 -11.33
N VAL A 153 15.40 0.38 -11.19
CA VAL A 153 14.03 -0.06 -10.87
C VAL A 153 13.60 0.47 -9.52
N ILE A 154 14.46 0.46 -8.51
CA ILE A 154 14.17 1.01 -7.18
C ILE A 154 13.86 2.51 -7.30
N HIS A 155 14.74 3.29 -7.92
CA HIS A 155 14.55 4.72 -8.09
C HIS A 155 13.32 5.05 -8.92
N ALA A 156 13.10 4.35 -10.04
CA ALA A 156 11.93 4.51 -10.89
C ALA A 156 10.63 4.21 -10.14
N THR A 157 10.60 3.11 -9.38
CA THR A 157 9.41 2.69 -8.62
C THR A 157 9.10 3.68 -7.50
N LEU A 158 10.11 4.14 -6.74
CA LEU A 158 9.94 5.17 -5.71
C LEU A 158 9.49 6.52 -6.31
N ALA A 159 10.04 6.91 -7.46
CA ALA A 159 9.61 8.12 -8.17
C ALA A 159 8.16 8.02 -8.63
N VAL A 160 7.75 6.88 -9.20
CA VAL A 160 6.36 6.60 -9.61
C VAL A 160 5.41 6.63 -8.42
N PHE A 161 5.79 6.06 -7.28
CA PHE A 161 5.01 6.16 -6.06
C PHE A 161 4.88 7.62 -5.58
N GLY A 162 5.97 8.39 -5.61
CA GLY A 162 5.94 9.82 -5.31
C GLY A 162 4.99 10.60 -6.21
N LEU A 163 5.01 10.33 -7.51
CA LEU A 163 4.16 10.94 -8.53
C LEU A 163 2.71 10.44 -8.51
N SER A 164 2.44 9.27 -7.93
CA SER A 164 1.08 8.74 -7.84
C SER A 164 0.21 9.72 -7.03
N GLY A 165 -0.90 10.15 -7.63
CA GLY A 165 -1.76 11.18 -7.05
C GLY A 165 -2.68 10.61 -5.97
N GLY A 166 -3.02 11.43 -4.96
CA GLY A 166 -4.05 11.07 -3.99
C GLY A 166 -5.41 10.77 -4.63
N GLU A 167 -5.68 11.33 -5.82
CA GLU A 167 -6.86 11.00 -6.61
C GLU A 167 -6.91 9.51 -7.00
N THR A 168 -5.78 8.93 -7.44
CA THR A 168 -5.70 7.51 -7.79
C THR A 168 -6.03 6.64 -6.58
N LEU A 169 -5.44 6.93 -5.43
CA LEU A 169 -5.77 6.20 -4.19
C LEU A 169 -7.24 6.39 -3.81
N GLY A 170 -7.75 7.62 -3.85
CA GLY A 170 -9.16 7.90 -3.56
C GLY A 170 -10.11 7.11 -4.46
N ASN A 171 -9.78 6.99 -5.75
CA ASN A 171 -10.51 6.18 -6.71
C ASN A 171 -10.51 4.69 -6.35
N VAL A 172 -9.38 4.13 -5.91
CA VAL A 172 -9.28 2.73 -5.50
C VAL A 172 -10.04 2.48 -4.20
N PHE A 173 -9.98 3.39 -3.21
CA PHE A 173 -10.78 3.29 -1.98
C PHE A 173 -12.29 3.34 -2.25
N LEU A 174 -12.76 4.16 -3.19
CA LEU A 174 -14.16 4.15 -3.60
C LEU A 174 -14.55 2.83 -4.29
N THR A 175 -13.66 2.27 -5.13
CA THR A 175 -13.87 0.92 -5.68
C THR A 175 -13.96 -0.11 -4.57
N LEU A 176 -13.07 -0.07 -3.57
CA LEU A 176 -13.08 -0.99 -2.44
C LEU A 176 -14.41 -0.95 -1.70
N GLN A 177 -14.95 0.24 -1.42
CA GLN A 177 -16.27 0.36 -0.78
C GLN A 177 -17.40 -0.23 -1.63
N ALA A 178 -17.34 -0.06 -2.95
CA ALA A 178 -18.32 -0.68 -3.85
C ALA A 178 -18.17 -2.21 -3.90
N VAL A 179 -16.95 -2.73 -3.86
CA VAL A 179 -16.67 -4.17 -3.76
C VAL A 179 -17.21 -4.71 -2.43
N MET A 180 -16.91 -4.07 -1.30
CA MET A 180 -17.42 -4.48 0.02
C MET A 180 -18.95 -4.53 0.02
N ARG A 181 -19.61 -3.55 -0.59
CA ARG A 181 -21.06 -3.56 -0.75
C ARG A 181 -21.54 -4.76 -1.60
N LEU A 182 -20.88 -5.05 -2.72
CA LEU A 182 -21.22 -6.22 -3.55
C LEU A 182 -21.03 -7.53 -2.78
N VAL A 183 -19.97 -7.66 -1.98
CA VAL A 183 -19.77 -8.83 -1.11
C VAL A 183 -20.94 -9.00 -0.15
N LEU A 184 -21.42 -7.92 0.48
CA LEU A 184 -22.60 -7.96 1.34
C LEU A 184 -23.88 -8.32 0.57
N GLU A 185 -24.10 -7.73 -0.61
CA GLU A 185 -25.24 -8.03 -1.49
C GLU A 185 -25.24 -9.50 -1.97
N ASN A 186 -24.08 -10.15 -1.98
CA ASN A 186 -23.90 -11.54 -2.42
C ASN A 186 -23.59 -12.48 -1.24
N ASN A 187 -23.98 -12.12 -0.02
CA ASN A 187 -23.85 -12.96 1.19
C ASN A 187 -22.42 -13.49 1.42
N GLY A 188 -21.40 -12.66 1.18
CA GLY A 188 -19.98 -13.02 1.31
C GLY A 188 -19.35 -13.64 0.06
N GLY A 189 -20.12 -13.87 -1.01
CA GLY A 189 -19.60 -14.36 -2.28
C GLY A 189 -18.76 -13.32 -3.02
N ASN A 190 -17.84 -13.77 -3.87
CA ASN A 190 -16.95 -12.93 -4.69
C ASN A 190 -17.22 -13.03 -6.21
N PHE A 191 -18.33 -13.66 -6.60
CA PHE A 191 -18.73 -13.85 -8.00
C PHE A 191 -19.48 -12.63 -8.54
N PHE A 192 -18.80 -11.49 -8.63
CA PHE A 192 -19.35 -10.28 -9.22
C PHE A 192 -18.33 -9.61 -10.14
N ARG A 193 -18.82 -8.80 -11.07
CA ARG A 193 -17.95 -7.94 -11.89
C ARG A 193 -17.51 -6.75 -11.06
N LEU A 194 -16.24 -6.36 -11.21
CA LEU A 194 -15.74 -5.16 -10.55
C LEU A 194 -16.55 -3.92 -10.99
N PRO A 195 -17.02 -3.10 -10.04
CA PRO A 195 -17.92 -2.00 -10.33
C PRO A 195 -17.18 -0.83 -10.99
N HIS A 196 -17.68 -0.40 -12.16
CA HIS A 196 -17.21 0.81 -12.85
C HIS A 196 -18.07 2.02 -12.45
N LEU A 197 -17.64 2.75 -11.42
CA LEU A 197 -18.39 3.89 -10.86
C LEU A 197 -18.30 5.19 -11.70
N SER A 198 -17.67 5.19 -12.88
CA SER A 198 -17.48 6.39 -13.71
C SER A 198 -16.92 7.60 -12.95
N LYS A 199 -15.97 7.34 -12.03
CA LYS A 199 -15.50 8.29 -11.01
C LYS A 199 -15.01 9.62 -11.60
N ASP A 200 -14.32 9.59 -12.73
CA ASP A 200 -13.81 10.80 -13.37
C ASP A 200 -14.92 11.66 -13.96
N ALA A 201 -15.98 11.05 -14.51
CA ALA A 201 -17.15 11.77 -15.00
C ALA A 201 -17.91 12.42 -13.84
N LEU A 202 -18.11 11.68 -12.74
CA LEU A 202 -18.73 12.21 -11.52
C LEU A 202 -17.92 13.35 -10.91
N ARG A 203 -16.58 13.26 -10.91
CA ARG A 203 -15.70 14.31 -10.41
C ARG A 203 -15.82 15.59 -11.26
N ARG A 204 -15.79 15.47 -12.59
CA ARG A 204 -15.99 16.62 -13.50
C ARG A 204 -17.35 17.29 -13.31
N ALA A 205 -18.37 16.54 -12.95
CA ALA A 205 -19.71 17.06 -12.65
C ALA A 205 -19.87 17.60 -11.21
N GLY A 206 -18.83 17.53 -10.36
CA GLY A 206 -18.93 17.90 -8.95
C GLY A 206 -19.82 16.98 -8.10
N ALA A 207 -20.16 15.79 -8.62
CA ALA A 207 -21.12 14.86 -8.02
C ALA A 207 -20.47 13.59 -7.45
N LEU A 208 -19.13 13.51 -7.43
CA LEU A 208 -18.44 12.35 -6.88
C LEU A 208 -18.70 12.24 -5.38
N MET A 209 -19.25 11.09 -4.96
CA MET A 209 -19.51 10.81 -3.56
C MET A 209 -18.20 10.71 -2.75
N SER A 210 -18.26 11.15 -1.50
CA SER A 210 -17.17 10.91 -0.56
C SER A 210 -17.08 9.43 -0.19
N ASN A 211 -18.22 8.77 0.03
CA ASN A 211 -18.35 7.34 0.35
C ASN A 211 -19.42 6.67 -0.52
N VAL A 212 -19.25 5.38 -0.82
CA VAL A 212 -20.34 4.56 -1.36
C VAL A 212 -21.35 4.28 -0.26
N SER A 213 -22.64 4.51 -0.53
CA SER A 213 -23.72 4.21 0.41
C SER A 213 -23.98 2.70 0.51
N CYS A 214 -24.07 2.19 1.73
CA CYS A 214 -24.53 0.82 2.02
C CYS A 214 -25.98 0.86 2.54
N PRO A 215 -26.93 0.13 1.93
CA PRO A 215 -28.28 -0.02 2.46
C PRO A 215 -28.30 -0.59 3.89
N VAL A 216 -29.18 -0.06 4.73
CA VAL A 216 -29.34 -0.52 6.13
C VAL A 216 -29.70 -2.01 6.19
N SER A 217 -30.44 -2.52 5.21
CA SER A 217 -30.79 -3.95 5.10
C SER A 217 -29.58 -4.89 4.96
N LEU A 218 -28.42 -4.37 4.57
CA LEU A 218 -27.16 -5.11 4.46
C LEU A 218 -26.24 -4.90 5.67
N SER A 219 -26.65 -4.04 6.60
CA SER A 219 -25.89 -3.66 7.80
C SER A 219 -26.39 -4.50 8.97
N ALA A 220 -25.92 -5.74 9.08
CA ALA A 220 -26.22 -6.63 10.21
C ALA A 220 -25.32 -6.32 11.42
#